data_AF-A0A8S3RPH2-F1
#
_entry.id   AF-A0A8S3RPH2-F1
#
_cell.length_a   1.000
_cell.length_b   1.000
_cell.length_c   1.000
_cell.angle_alpha   90.00
_cell.angle_beta   90.00
_cell.angle_gamma   90.00
#
_symmetry.space_group_name_H-M   'P 1'
#
loop_
_entity.id
_entity.type
_entity.pdbx_description
1 polymer ?
#
loop_
_entity_poly.entity_id
_entity_poly.type
_entity_poly.pdbx_seq_one_letter_code
_entity_poly.pdbx_strand_id
1 'polypeptide(L)'
;MASGEEQSFNVKLLINDVKVGEDDSKTSWYPLPFVTVNLKKHTTEFKGTFKHVKCTGYVMKEGNICELCKGIPTLPSFKKRLLLRTLNVNDGNRDLTKVRFDYMTKTEQLNLLQKKSEELKKCRSDAFFLKSKHIRLKLRTRTLREKLTEFSSRGDIKAIYHKLVKAEEKGILDNKNVFLETIESIANNFHVQGPHGKRYKSSTRKIFEALLIMGAAEDETAIVGTVMYHQDRDELLGFCGPKDNHKCMENNHIKVGNDRDAYDRLVNAFDKNIIGKYARVILLNPLHEKIPHLVALLMPTCNRFTHHTVYHQWQKVQNLYELHLEHELGPLIARKEVVENGYVIREIGDQDVIHNHKKIINHLDHTSRMLHIGPDLLVHMNQIELVMRSFPVLVHGLTRDHVRRDRDRQNWKVAQELSFQRVQDCLNDLINGSDDRAPIPSVKGTKAFLYVVHQYVDIFFSPKASLAERISLAGFVTHFLGIWRNYVYLNQALTLTSNFLSRETYCDIFISVHFAVMLICFYRDNFPNSQCLLHLTGSGWKTQRMIVYPFGQMRSDRLKLF
;
A
#
# COMPACT_ATOMS: atom_id res chain seq x y z
N MET A 1 20.86 -56.42 -52.53
CA MET A 1 19.71 -57.10 -51.89
C MET A 1 19.60 -56.59 -50.47
N ALA A 2 18.64 -55.73 -50.19
CA ALA A 2 18.12 -55.50 -48.85
C ALA A 2 16.62 -55.38 -49.03
N SER A 3 15.92 -56.44 -48.65
CA SER A 3 14.47 -56.52 -48.59
C SER A 3 13.93 -55.29 -47.86
N GLY A 4 13.22 -54.44 -48.59
CA GLY A 4 12.50 -53.30 -48.02
C GLY A 4 11.34 -53.85 -47.20
N GLU A 5 11.58 -54.11 -45.92
CA GLU A 5 10.49 -54.14 -44.95
C GLU A 5 9.88 -52.73 -44.95
N GLU A 6 8.65 -52.61 -45.44
CA GLU A 6 7.81 -51.44 -45.17
C GLU A 6 7.65 -51.36 -43.64
N GLN A 7 8.52 -50.61 -42.97
CA GLN A 7 8.32 -50.27 -41.58
C GLN A 7 7.01 -49.47 -41.49
N SER A 8 5.96 -50.16 -41.04
CA SER A 8 4.67 -49.56 -40.69
C SER A 8 4.87 -48.65 -39.48
N PHE A 9 5.20 -47.37 -39.74
CA PHE A 9 5.35 -46.37 -38.70
C PHE A 9 3.99 -45.97 -38.12
N ASN A 10 3.86 -45.93 -36.79
CA ASN A 10 2.63 -45.49 -36.14
C ASN A 10 2.47 -43.97 -36.25
N VAL A 11 1.76 -43.55 -37.30
CA VAL A 11 1.48 -42.14 -37.61
C VAL A 11 0.74 -41.41 -36.47
N LYS A 12 0.04 -42.14 -35.58
CA LYS A 12 -0.65 -41.56 -34.42
C LYS A 12 0.30 -40.84 -33.44
N LEU A 13 1.60 -41.13 -33.50
CA LEU A 13 2.62 -40.46 -32.68
C LEU A 13 2.73 -38.95 -32.93
N LEU A 14 2.24 -38.46 -34.08
CA LEU A 14 2.31 -37.04 -34.46
C LEU A 14 0.96 -36.31 -34.32
N ILE A 15 -0.13 -37.01 -34.02
CA ILE A 15 -1.49 -36.41 -33.99
C ILE A 15 -1.63 -35.34 -32.88
N ASN A 16 -0.93 -35.52 -31.78
CA ASN A 16 -0.95 -34.58 -30.65
C ASN A 16 0.13 -33.49 -30.74
N ASP A 17 0.76 -33.31 -31.90
CA ASP A 17 1.72 -32.22 -32.08
C ASP A 17 1.03 -30.87 -31.99
N VAL A 18 1.70 -29.92 -31.34
CA VAL A 18 1.26 -28.52 -31.29
C VAL A 18 1.92 -27.71 -32.42
N LYS A 19 3.02 -28.24 -32.99
CA LYS A 19 3.85 -27.55 -33.96
C LYS A 19 3.59 -28.05 -35.38
N VAL A 20 3.46 -27.10 -36.29
CA VAL A 20 3.23 -27.33 -37.72
C VAL A 20 4.43 -28.01 -38.38
N GLY A 21 4.21 -28.70 -39.48
CA GLY A 21 5.28 -29.21 -40.33
C GLY A 21 5.76 -28.14 -41.30
N GLU A 22 7.08 -27.96 -41.41
CA GLU A 22 7.68 -26.99 -42.31
C GLU A 22 8.65 -27.69 -43.26
N ASP A 23 8.48 -27.44 -44.56
CA ASP A 23 9.41 -27.82 -45.62
C ASP A 23 9.82 -26.54 -46.37
N ASP A 24 11.11 -26.40 -46.70
CA ASP A 24 11.67 -25.21 -47.37
C ASP A 24 11.26 -23.88 -46.71
N SER A 25 11.28 -23.86 -45.36
CA SER A 25 10.92 -22.71 -44.53
C SER A 25 9.47 -22.22 -44.69
N LYS A 26 8.57 -23.05 -45.25
CA LYS A 26 7.14 -22.79 -45.36
C LYS A 26 6.35 -23.86 -44.65
N THR A 27 5.22 -23.49 -44.06
CA THR A 27 4.33 -24.47 -43.42
C THR A 27 3.67 -25.36 -44.47
N SER A 28 3.83 -26.67 -44.34
CA SER A 28 3.33 -27.68 -45.28
C SER A 28 2.09 -28.41 -44.73
N TRP A 29 2.05 -28.69 -43.43
CA TRP A 29 0.95 -29.43 -42.81
C TRP A 29 0.74 -29.09 -41.33
N TYR A 30 -0.46 -29.37 -40.83
CA TYR A 30 -0.87 -29.17 -39.43
C TYR A 30 -1.51 -30.45 -38.89
N PRO A 31 -1.25 -30.82 -37.63
CA PRO A 31 -2.03 -31.83 -36.93
C PRO A 31 -3.41 -31.28 -36.57
N LEU A 32 -4.46 -32.09 -36.73
CA LEU A 32 -5.83 -31.80 -36.34
C LEU A 32 -6.33 -32.91 -35.40
N PRO A 33 -5.96 -32.87 -34.11
CA PRO A 33 -6.53 -33.77 -33.13
C PRO A 33 -7.99 -33.41 -32.87
N PHE A 34 -8.84 -34.41 -32.69
CA PHE A 34 -10.19 -34.27 -32.18
C PHE A 34 -10.46 -35.32 -31.10
N VAL A 35 -11.26 -34.95 -30.12
CA VAL A 35 -11.50 -35.78 -28.95
C VAL A 35 -12.83 -36.50 -29.13
N THR A 36 -12.82 -37.83 -29.04
CA THR A 36 -14.05 -38.61 -28.95
C THR A 36 -14.26 -39.01 -27.51
N VAL A 37 -15.33 -38.49 -26.89
CA VAL A 37 -15.68 -38.84 -25.50
C VAL A 37 -16.67 -40.01 -25.53
N ASN A 38 -16.26 -41.16 -25.04
CA ASN A 38 -17.17 -42.29 -24.87
C ASN A 38 -17.88 -42.16 -23.52
N LEU A 39 -19.07 -41.57 -23.53
CA LEU A 39 -19.86 -41.30 -22.33
C LEU A 39 -20.27 -42.57 -21.57
N LYS A 40 -20.32 -43.74 -22.22
CA LYS A 40 -20.67 -45.02 -21.57
C LYS A 40 -19.50 -45.66 -20.82
N LYS A 41 -18.26 -45.40 -21.24
CA LYS A 41 -17.05 -45.96 -20.62
C LYS A 41 -16.28 -44.95 -19.77
N HIS A 42 -16.73 -43.69 -19.72
CA HIS A 42 -15.98 -42.57 -19.13
C HIS A 42 -14.52 -42.49 -19.64
N THR A 43 -14.30 -42.90 -20.88
CA THR A 43 -12.97 -42.89 -21.52
C THR A 43 -12.95 -41.86 -22.63
N THR A 44 -11.88 -41.07 -22.64
CA THR A 44 -11.62 -40.07 -23.68
C THR A 44 -10.59 -40.64 -24.66
N GLU A 45 -10.97 -40.83 -25.92
CA GLU A 45 -10.05 -41.29 -26.97
C GLU A 45 -9.66 -40.12 -27.86
N PHE A 46 -8.36 -39.83 -27.95
CA PHE A 46 -7.82 -38.85 -28.88
C PHE A 46 -7.67 -39.48 -30.27
N LYS A 47 -8.48 -39.00 -31.22
CA LYS A 47 -8.37 -39.32 -32.64
C LYS A 47 -7.89 -38.07 -33.38
N GLY A 48 -7.53 -38.18 -34.65
CA GLY A 48 -7.08 -37.02 -35.40
C GLY A 48 -6.62 -37.36 -36.80
N THR A 49 -6.47 -36.31 -37.60
CA THR A 49 -5.91 -36.40 -38.96
C THR A 49 -4.88 -35.30 -39.16
N PHE A 50 -4.20 -35.28 -40.30
CA PHE A 50 -3.30 -34.20 -40.70
C PHE A 50 -3.93 -33.43 -41.85
N LYS A 51 -3.72 -32.11 -41.86
CA LYS A 51 -4.22 -31.22 -42.92
C LYS A 51 -3.06 -30.53 -43.61
N HIS A 52 -3.03 -30.65 -44.94
CA HIS A 52 -2.07 -29.93 -45.77
C HIS A 52 -2.45 -28.45 -45.81
N VAL A 53 -1.48 -27.53 -45.82
CA VAL A 53 -1.72 -26.07 -45.77
C VAL A 53 -2.64 -25.56 -46.88
N LYS A 54 -2.55 -26.17 -48.07
CA LYS A 54 -3.37 -25.83 -49.24
C LYS A 54 -4.73 -26.54 -49.28
N CYS A 55 -5.10 -27.28 -48.23
CA CYS A 55 -6.39 -27.96 -48.19
C CYS A 55 -7.52 -26.98 -47.86
N THR A 56 -8.44 -26.80 -48.81
CA THR A 56 -9.60 -25.88 -48.70
C THR A 56 -10.79 -26.49 -47.96
N GLY A 57 -10.78 -27.79 -47.66
CA GLY A 57 -11.89 -28.49 -47.02
C GLY A 57 -12.05 -28.20 -45.53
N TYR A 58 -13.27 -27.89 -45.12
CA TYR A 58 -13.81 -28.02 -43.77
C TYR A 58 -14.64 -29.31 -43.73
N VAL A 59 -14.50 -30.12 -42.69
CA VAL A 59 -15.22 -31.40 -42.45
C VAL A 59 -14.64 -32.62 -43.17
N MET A 60 -14.01 -33.51 -42.41
CA MET A 60 -13.92 -34.92 -42.78
C MET A 60 -14.46 -35.75 -41.63
N LYS A 61 -15.77 -36.06 -41.71
CA LYS A 61 -16.30 -37.31 -41.16
C LYS A 61 -15.54 -38.45 -41.83
N GLU A 62 -15.25 -39.48 -41.03
CA GLU A 62 -14.43 -40.65 -41.37
C GLU A 62 -14.57 -41.10 -42.84
N GLY A 63 -13.51 -40.93 -43.65
CA GLY A 63 -13.41 -41.60 -44.97
C GLY A 63 -12.74 -40.82 -46.11
N ASN A 64 -13.06 -39.53 -46.31
CA ASN A 64 -12.71 -38.83 -47.56
C ASN A 64 -11.53 -37.85 -47.43
N ILE A 65 -10.31 -38.37 -47.27
CA ILE A 65 -9.08 -37.56 -47.27
C ILE A 65 -8.79 -37.01 -48.68
N CYS A 66 -8.63 -35.70 -48.84
CA CYS A 66 -8.24 -35.12 -50.14
C CYS A 66 -6.82 -35.56 -50.55
N GLU A 67 -6.53 -35.61 -51.85
CA GLU A 67 -5.24 -36.13 -52.37
C GLU A 67 -4.02 -35.42 -51.78
N LEU A 68 -4.11 -34.11 -51.53
CA LEU A 68 -3.04 -33.34 -50.87
C LEU A 68 -2.81 -33.78 -49.41
N CYS A 69 -3.87 -34.12 -48.67
CA CYS A 69 -3.75 -34.61 -47.30
C CYS A 69 -3.30 -36.09 -47.27
N LYS A 70 -3.69 -36.91 -48.27
CA LYS A 70 -3.16 -38.27 -48.45
C LYS A 70 -1.65 -38.27 -48.70
N GLY A 71 -1.13 -37.22 -49.33
CA GLY A 71 0.30 -37.04 -49.58
C GLY A 71 1.15 -36.65 -48.36
N ILE A 72 0.56 -36.26 -47.22
CA ILE A 72 1.32 -35.77 -46.06
C ILE A 72 2.36 -36.77 -45.54
N PRO A 73 2.08 -38.09 -45.43
CA PRO A 73 3.08 -39.09 -45.03
C PRO A 73 4.32 -39.15 -45.93
N THR A 74 4.23 -38.61 -47.15
CA THR A 74 5.36 -38.58 -48.09
C THR A 74 6.27 -37.36 -47.92
N LEU A 75 5.81 -36.32 -47.20
CA LEU A 75 6.55 -35.06 -47.03
C LEU A 75 7.83 -35.25 -46.20
N PRO A 76 8.94 -34.56 -46.56
CA PRO A 76 10.22 -34.68 -45.85
C PRO A 76 10.13 -34.34 -44.36
N SER A 77 9.45 -33.25 -44.01
CA SER A 77 9.25 -32.80 -42.62
C SER A 77 8.45 -33.82 -41.80
N PHE A 78 7.45 -34.46 -42.42
CA PHE A 78 6.62 -35.47 -41.79
C PHE A 78 7.39 -36.77 -41.55
N LYS A 79 8.05 -37.29 -42.59
CA LYS A 79 8.91 -38.48 -42.51
C LYS A 79 10.03 -38.30 -41.49
N LYS A 80 10.74 -37.18 -41.54
CA LYS A 80 11.83 -36.88 -40.60
C LYS A 80 11.34 -36.84 -39.16
N ARG A 81 10.19 -36.21 -38.90
CA ARG A 81 9.62 -36.12 -37.55
C ARG A 81 9.12 -37.48 -37.05
N LEU A 82 8.47 -38.25 -37.91
CA LEU A 82 7.98 -39.60 -37.60
C LEU A 82 9.15 -40.57 -37.33
N LEU A 83 10.18 -40.51 -38.17
CA LEU A 83 11.40 -41.29 -38.05
C LEU A 83 12.14 -40.97 -36.73
N LEU A 84 12.33 -39.68 -36.41
CA LEU A 84 12.98 -39.26 -35.16
C LEU A 84 12.20 -39.63 -33.88
N ARG A 85 10.89 -39.85 -33.99
CA ARG A 85 10.06 -40.36 -32.89
C ARG A 85 9.97 -41.88 -32.84
N THR A 86 10.08 -42.56 -33.98
CA THR A 86 9.91 -44.02 -34.03
C THR A 86 11.23 -44.78 -33.83
N LEU A 87 12.35 -44.23 -34.30
CA LEU A 87 13.67 -44.89 -34.22
C LEU A 87 14.12 -45.26 -32.81
N ASN A 88 13.50 -44.74 -31.75
CA ASN A 88 14.00 -44.88 -30.38
C ASN A 88 12.91 -45.24 -29.34
N VAL A 89 11.75 -45.74 -29.78
CA VAL A 89 10.75 -46.34 -28.85
C VAL A 89 11.15 -47.76 -28.45
N ASN A 90 11.97 -48.44 -29.27
CA ASN A 90 12.36 -49.84 -29.07
C ASN A 90 13.57 -50.03 -28.12
N ASP A 91 14.32 -48.98 -27.82
CA ASP A 91 15.45 -49.02 -26.89
C ASP A 91 15.17 -48.08 -25.71
N GLY A 92 14.82 -48.65 -24.56
CA GLY A 92 14.25 -47.95 -23.40
C GLY A 92 15.14 -46.90 -22.70
N ASN A 93 16.23 -46.45 -23.31
CA ASN A 93 17.15 -45.45 -22.75
C ASN A 93 17.65 -44.47 -23.82
N ARG A 94 16.75 -43.62 -24.32
CA ARG A 94 17.11 -42.52 -25.23
C ARG A 94 17.84 -41.40 -24.46
N ASP A 95 19.04 -41.02 -24.91
CA ASP A 95 19.74 -39.84 -24.38
C ASP A 95 19.02 -38.54 -24.81
N LEU A 96 18.17 -38.04 -23.92
CA LEU A 96 17.36 -36.84 -24.14
C LEU A 96 18.18 -35.53 -24.20
N THR A 97 19.49 -35.55 -23.90
CA THR A 97 20.32 -34.33 -23.91
C THR A 97 20.68 -33.84 -25.31
N LYS A 98 20.62 -34.73 -26.32
CA LYS A 98 21.00 -34.45 -27.72
C LYS A 98 19.80 -34.32 -28.65
N VAL A 99 18.60 -34.55 -28.13
CA VAL A 99 17.35 -34.48 -28.89
C VAL A 99 16.76 -33.09 -28.70
N ARG A 100 16.40 -32.41 -29.80
CA ARG A 100 15.63 -31.16 -29.68
C ARG A 100 14.28 -31.45 -29.03
N PHE A 101 13.88 -30.59 -28.10
CA PHE A 101 12.63 -30.70 -27.34
C PHE A 101 11.40 -30.98 -28.23
N ASP A 102 11.35 -30.37 -29.42
CA ASP A 102 10.29 -30.54 -30.44
C ASP A 102 10.09 -31.99 -30.92
N TYR A 103 11.12 -32.83 -30.85
CA TYR A 103 11.13 -34.22 -31.32
C TYR A 103 10.99 -35.25 -30.20
N MET A 104 10.82 -34.80 -28.96
CA MET A 104 10.49 -35.65 -27.82
C MET A 104 9.00 -35.97 -27.81
N THR A 105 8.64 -37.13 -27.28
CA THR A 105 7.27 -37.48 -26.91
C THR A 105 6.81 -36.65 -25.72
N LYS A 106 5.49 -36.54 -25.51
CA LYS A 106 4.92 -35.78 -24.38
C LYS A 106 5.40 -36.31 -23.02
N THR A 107 5.53 -37.63 -22.90
CA THR A 107 6.02 -38.28 -21.68
C THR A 107 7.49 -37.96 -21.42
N GLU A 108 8.33 -37.99 -22.46
CA GLU A 108 9.75 -37.58 -22.36
C GLU A 108 9.90 -36.11 -21.99
N GLN A 109 9.08 -35.22 -22.59
CA GLN A 109 9.06 -33.79 -22.25
C GLN A 109 8.69 -33.56 -20.78
N LEU A 110 7.66 -34.25 -20.28
CA LEU A 110 7.24 -34.15 -18.87
C LEU A 110 8.33 -34.65 -17.93
N ASN A 111 8.94 -35.80 -18.21
CA ASN A 111 10.03 -36.35 -17.39
C ASN A 111 11.27 -35.44 -17.40
N LEU A 112 11.63 -34.87 -18.55
CA LEU A 112 12.74 -33.93 -18.65
C LEU A 112 12.44 -32.64 -17.88
N LEU A 113 11.22 -32.11 -17.97
CA LEU A 113 10.79 -30.92 -17.23
C LEU A 113 10.77 -31.17 -15.72
N GLN A 114 10.32 -32.34 -15.27
CA GLN A 114 10.36 -32.75 -13.87
C GLN A 114 11.81 -32.84 -13.37
N LYS A 115 12.66 -33.56 -14.10
CA LYS A 115 14.10 -33.68 -13.77
C LYS A 115 14.79 -32.32 -13.74
N LYS A 116 14.53 -31.45 -14.72
CA LYS A 116 15.07 -30.07 -14.74
C LYS A 116 14.50 -29.23 -13.60
N SER A 117 13.23 -29.39 -13.25
CA SER A 117 12.64 -28.73 -12.09
C SER A 117 13.29 -29.18 -10.79
N GLU A 118 13.62 -30.46 -10.63
CA GLU A 118 14.32 -31.00 -9.47
C GLU A 118 15.77 -30.53 -9.40
N GLU A 119 16.49 -30.56 -10.52
CA GLU A 119 17.83 -29.98 -10.65
C GLU A 119 17.82 -28.49 -10.30
N LEU A 120 16.81 -27.73 -10.75
CA LEU A 120 16.68 -26.30 -10.46
C LEU A 120 16.32 -26.05 -8.99
N LYS A 121 15.47 -26.88 -8.39
CA LYS A 121 15.20 -26.86 -6.93
C LYS A 121 16.47 -27.15 -6.14
N LYS A 122 17.27 -28.14 -6.56
CA LYS A 122 18.55 -28.50 -5.95
C LYS A 122 19.57 -27.37 -6.08
N CYS A 123 19.78 -26.84 -7.28
CA CYS A 123 20.64 -25.68 -7.51
C CYS A 123 20.20 -24.45 -6.71
N ARG A 124 18.89 -24.21 -6.58
CA ARG A 124 18.35 -23.10 -5.76
C ARG A 124 18.60 -23.32 -4.27
N SER A 125 18.47 -24.55 -3.80
CA SER A 125 18.83 -24.96 -2.45
C SER A 125 20.33 -24.78 -2.19
N ASP A 126 21.18 -25.27 -3.10
CA ASP A 126 22.63 -25.15 -3.00
C ASP A 126 23.08 -23.68 -3.07
N ALA A 127 22.48 -22.88 -3.95
CA ALA A 127 22.69 -21.44 -4.01
C ALA A 127 22.25 -20.74 -2.71
N PHE A 128 21.14 -21.17 -2.10
CA PHE A 128 20.71 -20.68 -0.80
C PHE A 128 21.72 -21.03 0.30
N PHE A 129 22.22 -22.27 0.34
CA PHE A 129 23.22 -22.70 1.32
C PHE A 129 24.58 -22.04 1.10
N LEU A 130 25.02 -21.88 -0.14
CA LEU A 130 26.23 -21.14 -0.51
C LEU A 130 26.10 -19.65 -0.17
N LYS A 131 24.96 -19.02 -0.45
CA LYS A 131 24.68 -17.63 -0.07
C LYS A 131 24.66 -17.48 1.45
N SER A 132 24.03 -18.43 2.16
CA SER A 132 24.03 -18.47 3.63
C SER A 132 25.43 -18.69 4.20
N LYS A 133 26.23 -19.59 3.61
CA LYS A 133 27.63 -19.83 3.99
C LYS A 133 28.50 -18.59 3.71
N HIS A 134 28.32 -17.95 2.57
CA HIS A 134 29.00 -16.70 2.19
C HIS A 134 28.62 -15.56 3.14
N ILE A 135 27.34 -15.41 3.50
CA ILE A 135 26.89 -14.44 4.51
C ILE A 135 27.52 -14.75 5.88
N ARG A 136 27.56 -16.02 6.30
CA ARG A 136 28.21 -16.43 7.57
C ARG A 136 29.71 -16.18 7.57
N LEU A 137 30.40 -16.44 6.45
CA LEU A 137 31.83 -16.15 6.30
C LEU A 137 32.08 -14.63 6.27
N LYS A 138 31.24 -13.87 5.57
CA LYS A 138 31.25 -12.40 5.56
C LYS A 138 30.98 -11.82 6.95
N LEU A 139 30.09 -12.43 7.75
CA LEU A 139 29.84 -12.07 9.15
C LEU A 139 31.05 -12.36 10.06
N ARG A 140 31.84 -13.39 9.74
CA ARG A 140 33.07 -13.72 10.49
C ARG A 140 34.21 -12.74 10.21
N THR A 141 34.34 -12.24 8.98
CA THR A 141 35.40 -11.31 8.58
C THR A 141 35.08 -9.82 8.78
N ARG A 142 33.83 -9.47 9.15
CA ARG A 142 33.41 -8.07 9.37
C ARG A 142 34.06 -7.39 10.59
N THR A 143 34.37 -6.12 10.41
CA THR A 143 34.80 -5.20 11.48
C THR A 143 33.66 -4.96 12.50
N LEU A 144 34.01 -4.47 13.69
CA LEU A 144 33.03 -4.15 14.73
C LEU A 144 32.00 -3.11 14.24
N ARG A 145 32.47 -2.10 13.50
CA ARG A 145 31.65 -1.05 12.89
C ARG A 145 30.56 -1.62 11.97
N GLU A 146 30.94 -2.52 11.06
CA GLU A 146 29.98 -3.12 10.11
C GLU A 146 28.94 -4.01 10.81
N LYS A 147 29.34 -4.68 11.89
CA LYS A 147 28.41 -5.47 12.73
C LYS A 147 27.42 -4.56 13.46
N LEU A 148 27.88 -3.44 14.01
CA LEU A 148 27.02 -2.48 14.70
C LEU A 148 26.05 -1.77 13.75
N THR A 149 26.49 -1.39 12.54
CA THR A 149 25.60 -0.82 11.51
C THR A 149 24.50 -1.80 11.09
N GLU A 150 24.81 -3.10 10.98
CA GLU A 150 23.82 -4.14 10.66
C GLU A 150 22.84 -4.39 11.80
N PHE A 151 23.31 -4.46 13.05
CA PHE A 151 22.39 -4.65 14.19
C PHE A 151 21.53 -3.40 14.42
N SER A 152 22.07 -2.21 14.13
CA SER A 152 21.33 -0.95 14.10
C SER A 152 20.23 -0.97 13.04
N SER A 153 20.53 -1.38 11.80
CA SER A 153 19.52 -1.49 10.74
C SER A 153 18.46 -2.56 11.00
N ARG A 154 18.74 -3.56 11.84
CA ARG A 154 17.75 -4.54 12.32
C ARG A 154 16.97 -4.08 13.57
N GLY A 155 17.47 -3.06 14.26
CA GLY A 155 16.96 -2.62 15.57
C GLY A 155 17.15 -3.65 16.67
N ASP A 156 18.17 -4.51 16.57
CA ASP A 156 18.49 -5.52 17.58
C ASP A 156 19.39 -4.92 18.66
N ILE A 157 18.79 -4.10 19.52
CA ILE A 157 19.49 -3.36 20.59
C ILE A 157 20.24 -4.32 21.53
N LYS A 158 19.72 -5.53 21.75
CA LYS A 158 20.37 -6.55 22.58
C LYS A 158 21.66 -7.08 21.95
N ALA A 159 21.68 -7.29 20.64
CA ALA A 159 22.89 -7.68 19.91
C ALA A 159 23.91 -6.54 19.82
N ILE A 160 23.46 -5.29 19.65
CA ILE A 160 24.31 -4.09 19.73
C ILE A 160 24.98 -4.03 21.10
N TYR A 161 24.18 -4.11 22.17
CA TYR A 161 24.64 -4.10 23.56
C TYR A 161 25.68 -5.21 23.82
N HIS A 162 25.35 -6.45 23.49
CA HIS A 162 26.23 -7.59 23.74
C HIS A 162 27.57 -7.52 22.96
N LYS A 163 27.58 -6.88 21.78
CA LYS A 163 28.81 -6.69 21.00
C LYS A 163 29.66 -5.52 21.48
N LEU A 164 29.05 -4.48 22.01
CA LEU A 164 29.74 -3.35 22.62
C LEU A 164 30.40 -3.76 23.93
N VAL A 165 29.70 -4.51 24.79
CA VAL A 165 30.26 -5.11 26.01
C VAL A 165 31.45 -6.02 25.67
N LYS A 166 31.30 -6.90 24.69
CA LYS A 166 32.38 -7.81 24.27
C LYS A 166 33.56 -7.12 23.56
N ALA A 167 33.37 -5.89 23.09
CA ALA A 167 34.44 -5.07 22.52
C ALA A 167 35.19 -4.29 23.61
N GLU A 168 34.47 -3.85 24.64
CA GLU A 168 35.02 -3.26 25.86
C GLU A 168 35.84 -4.27 26.69
N GLU A 169 35.32 -5.49 26.88
CA GLU A 169 36.04 -6.62 27.50
C GLU A 169 37.36 -6.97 26.78
N LYS A 170 37.45 -6.65 25.49
CA LYS A 170 38.63 -6.90 24.65
C LYS A 170 39.56 -5.69 24.53
N GLY A 171 39.27 -4.59 25.25
CA GLY A 171 40.08 -3.36 25.20
C GLY A 171 40.04 -2.64 23.86
N ILE A 172 39.02 -2.88 23.01
CA ILE A 172 38.90 -2.27 21.68
C ILE A 172 38.32 -0.84 21.75
N LEU A 173 37.66 -0.51 22.88
CA LEU A 173 37.10 0.82 23.11
C LEU A 173 38.06 1.59 24.02
N ASP A 174 38.86 2.46 23.42
CA ASP A 174 39.96 3.21 24.08
C ASP A 174 39.49 4.16 25.20
N ASN A 175 38.18 4.38 25.35
CA ASN A 175 37.65 5.27 26.38
C ASN A 175 36.37 4.71 27.03
N LYS A 176 36.56 3.88 28.07
CA LYS A 176 35.49 3.22 28.85
C LYS A 176 34.47 4.19 29.46
N ASN A 177 34.90 5.40 29.82
CA ASN A 177 34.08 6.36 30.55
C ASN A 177 32.93 6.88 29.68
N VAL A 178 33.18 7.21 28.42
CA VAL A 178 32.15 7.75 27.51
C VAL A 178 31.03 6.74 27.25
N PHE A 179 31.35 5.45 27.19
CA PHE A 179 30.39 4.37 26.95
C PHE A 179 29.56 4.03 28.20
N LEU A 180 30.21 3.87 29.36
CA LEU A 180 29.52 3.64 30.63
C LEU A 180 28.63 4.83 31.01
N GLU A 181 29.09 6.06 30.79
CA GLU A 181 28.32 7.27 31.00
C GLU A 181 27.08 7.38 30.11
N THR A 182 27.12 6.81 28.90
CA THR A 182 25.97 6.78 27.98
C THR A 182 24.91 5.78 28.45
N ILE A 183 25.34 4.62 28.94
CA ILE A 183 24.44 3.61 29.53
C ILE A 183 23.85 4.10 30.86
N GLU A 184 24.67 4.74 31.70
CA GLU A 184 24.25 5.33 32.97
C GLU A 184 23.27 6.49 32.76
N SER A 185 23.48 7.33 31.74
CA SER A 185 22.56 8.41 31.36
C SER A 185 21.20 7.88 30.86
N ILE A 186 21.17 6.78 30.10
CA ILE A 186 19.92 6.14 29.67
C ILE A 186 19.20 5.50 30.86
N ALA A 187 19.93 4.78 31.73
CA ALA A 187 19.37 4.09 32.89
C ALA A 187 18.79 5.07 33.93
N ASN A 188 19.51 6.15 34.23
CA ASN A 188 19.09 7.16 35.21
C ASN A 188 17.87 7.97 34.73
N ASN A 189 17.71 8.17 33.41
CA ASN A 189 16.57 8.92 32.85
C ASN A 189 15.28 8.10 32.70
N PHE A 190 15.29 6.79 33.02
CA PHE A 190 14.05 6.01 33.14
C PHE A 190 13.33 6.24 34.48
N HIS A 191 13.97 6.89 35.48
CA HIS A 191 13.46 6.97 36.85
C HIS A 191 13.30 8.39 37.46
N VAL A 192 13.50 9.47 36.71
CA VAL A 192 13.36 10.84 37.27
C VAL A 192 11.95 11.40 37.06
N GLN A 193 11.16 11.45 38.14
CA GLN A 193 10.01 12.34 38.30
C GLN A 193 10.51 13.62 38.99
N GLY A 194 10.87 14.65 38.23
CA GLY A 194 11.37 15.90 38.81
C GLY A 194 11.25 17.10 37.86
N PRO A 195 11.25 18.35 38.39
CA PRO A 195 10.93 19.59 37.67
C PRO A 195 12.01 20.06 36.68
N HIS A 196 13.19 19.44 36.70
CA HIS A 196 14.23 19.65 35.70
C HIS A 196 14.24 18.44 34.78
N GLY A 197 13.67 18.59 33.58
CA GLY A 197 13.46 17.49 32.62
C GLY A 197 14.71 16.66 32.31
N LYS A 198 14.49 15.54 31.60
CA LYS A 198 15.52 14.56 31.23
C LYS A 198 16.70 15.25 30.53
N ARG A 199 17.92 15.07 31.06
CA ARG A 199 19.16 15.57 30.45
C ARG A 199 19.90 14.43 29.75
N TYR A 200 20.14 14.57 28.46
CA TYR A 200 20.93 13.62 27.65
C TYR A 200 22.32 14.19 27.35
N LYS A 201 23.36 13.36 27.35
CA LYS A 201 24.72 13.77 26.93
C LYS A 201 24.83 13.83 25.39
N SER A 202 25.76 14.63 24.87
CA SER A 202 25.89 15.00 23.44
C SER A 202 26.04 13.82 22.45
N SER A 203 26.54 12.68 22.90
CA SER A 203 26.67 11.46 22.09
C SER A 203 25.34 10.75 21.86
N THR A 204 24.43 10.79 22.84
CA THR A 204 23.06 10.25 22.74
C THR A 204 22.20 11.13 21.84
N ARG A 205 22.44 12.43 21.93
CA ARG A 205 21.83 13.46 21.10
C ARG A 205 22.14 13.30 19.61
N LYS A 206 23.39 12.98 19.24
CA LYS A 206 23.76 12.67 17.84
C LYS A 206 23.08 11.42 17.26
N ILE A 207 22.63 10.49 18.11
CA ILE A 207 21.87 9.30 17.69
C ILE A 207 20.41 9.66 17.45
N PHE A 208 19.82 10.56 18.26
CA PHE A 208 18.47 11.07 18.03
C PHE A 208 18.39 12.02 16.82
N GLU A 209 19.36 12.89 16.64
CA GLU A 209 19.51 13.77 15.46
C GLU A 209 19.59 12.99 14.14
N ALA A 210 20.12 11.76 14.16
CA ALA A 210 20.20 10.89 12.98
C ALA A 210 18.96 10.00 12.77
N LEU A 211 18.10 9.84 13.78
CA LEU A 211 16.99 8.87 13.79
C LEU A 211 15.60 9.50 13.78
N LEU A 212 15.46 10.77 14.12
CA LEU A 212 14.16 11.39 14.36
C LEU A 212 13.94 12.57 13.42
N ILE A 213 13.11 12.34 12.42
CA ILE A 213 12.33 13.40 11.80
C ILE A 213 10.97 13.33 12.47
N MET A 214 10.52 14.43 13.03
CA MET A 214 9.24 14.50 13.75
C MET A 214 8.20 15.16 12.85
N GLY A 215 7.06 14.52 12.65
CA GLY A 215 5.84 15.19 12.22
C GLY A 215 5.00 15.60 13.43
N ALA A 216 3.94 16.36 13.19
CA ALA A 216 2.88 16.54 14.18
C ALA A 216 1.51 16.35 13.52
N ALA A 217 0.56 15.83 14.28
CA ALA A 217 -0.80 15.59 13.84
C ALA A 217 -1.78 16.04 14.92
N GLU A 218 -2.92 16.55 14.48
CA GLU A 218 -4.01 16.98 15.35
C GLU A 218 -5.30 16.29 14.92
N ASP A 219 -6.11 15.87 15.89
CA ASP A 219 -7.50 15.45 15.66
C ASP A 219 -8.36 15.68 16.90
N GLU A 220 -9.68 15.58 16.73
CA GLU A 220 -10.66 15.64 17.81
C GLU A 220 -11.56 14.40 17.84
N THR A 221 -11.92 13.96 19.04
CA THR A 221 -12.86 12.85 19.23
C THR A 221 -13.98 13.23 20.19
N ALA A 222 -15.19 12.74 19.95
CA ALA A 222 -16.32 12.98 20.85
C ALA A 222 -16.13 12.21 22.17
N ILE A 223 -16.36 12.90 23.29
CA ILE A 223 -16.29 12.35 24.64
C ILE A 223 -17.63 12.55 25.36
N VAL A 224 -17.84 11.81 26.45
CA VAL A 224 -18.95 12.11 27.35
C VAL A 224 -18.61 13.41 28.09
N GLY A 225 -19.45 14.43 27.95
CA GLY A 225 -19.24 15.72 28.60
C GLY A 225 -19.56 15.66 30.08
N THR A 226 -18.60 15.17 30.87
CA THR A 226 -18.69 15.08 32.33
C THR A 226 -17.61 15.92 33.00
N VAL A 227 -17.98 16.55 34.10
CA VAL A 227 -17.04 17.25 34.98
C VAL A 227 -16.65 16.31 36.10
N MET A 228 -15.36 16.22 36.39
CA MET A 228 -14.82 15.34 37.42
C MET A 228 -13.98 16.13 38.41
N TYR A 229 -14.04 15.75 39.68
CA TYR A 229 -13.22 16.35 40.73
C TYR A 229 -11.96 15.51 40.93
N HIS A 230 -10.80 16.14 40.75
CA HIS A 230 -9.49 15.52 40.96
C HIS A 230 -9.01 15.83 42.38
N GLN A 231 -9.19 14.86 43.28
CA GLN A 231 -8.95 15.03 44.71
C GLN A 231 -7.51 15.48 45.04
N ASP A 232 -6.48 14.87 44.44
CA ASP A 232 -5.09 15.21 44.78
C ASP A 232 -4.68 16.63 44.39
N ARG A 233 -5.35 17.22 43.40
CA ARG A 233 -5.07 18.57 42.91
C ARG A 233 -6.08 19.60 43.38
N ASP A 234 -7.17 19.15 43.99
CA ASP A 234 -8.28 19.98 44.42
C ASP A 234 -8.84 20.83 43.25
N GLU A 235 -9.10 20.16 42.13
CA GLU A 235 -9.47 20.78 40.84
C GLU A 235 -10.70 20.10 40.20
N LEU A 236 -11.54 20.90 39.55
CA LEU A 236 -12.53 20.38 38.58
C LEU A 236 -11.91 20.29 37.17
N LEU A 237 -12.11 19.14 36.54
CA LEU A 237 -11.68 18.79 35.18
C LEU A 237 -12.90 18.61 34.27
N GLY A 238 -12.77 18.93 32.98
CA GLY A 238 -13.80 18.68 31.96
C GLY A 238 -14.45 19.94 31.37
N PHE A 239 -14.13 21.12 31.89
CA PHE A 239 -14.52 22.39 31.26
C PHE A 239 -13.56 22.79 30.15
N CYS A 240 -14.06 23.33 29.05
CA CYS A 240 -13.23 23.83 27.95
C CYS A 240 -12.99 25.35 28.00
N GLY A 241 -13.75 26.12 28.79
CA GLY A 241 -13.55 27.56 28.94
C GLY A 241 -14.80 28.30 29.44
N PRO A 242 -14.73 29.62 29.66
CA PRO A 242 -15.86 30.43 30.12
C PRO A 242 -16.98 30.52 29.07
N LYS A 243 -18.21 30.74 29.50
CA LYS A 243 -19.40 30.91 28.64
C LYS A 243 -19.39 32.26 27.93
N ASP A 244 -19.01 33.32 28.63
CA ASP A 244 -18.93 34.66 28.05
C ASP A 244 -17.72 34.78 27.11
N ASN A 245 -17.94 35.31 25.91
CA ASN A 245 -16.97 35.38 24.81
C ASN A 245 -16.14 34.09 24.63
N HIS A 246 -16.84 32.95 24.60
CA HIS A 246 -16.24 31.62 24.72
C HIS A 246 -15.07 31.37 23.78
N LYS A 247 -13.94 30.94 24.36
CA LYS A 247 -12.80 30.35 23.66
C LYS A 247 -12.35 29.11 24.42
N CYS A 248 -12.10 28.02 23.69
CA CYS A 248 -11.54 26.82 24.30
C CYS A 248 -10.11 27.11 24.78
N MET A 249 -9.82 26.87 26.06
CA MET A 249 -8.53 27.14 26.70
C MET A 249 -7.84 25.84 27.10
N GLU A 250 -6.53 25.75 26.86
CA GLU A 250 -5.72 24.55 27.09
C GLU A 250 -5.70 24.12 28.58
N ASN A 251 -5.80 25.07 29.52
CA ASN A 251 -5.65 24.87 30.96
C ASN A 251 -6.85 25.41 31.76
N ASN A 252 -8.09 25.06 31.39
CA ASN A 252 -9.27 25.52 32.12
C ASN A 252 -9.64 24.61 33.30
N HIS A 253 -8.73 24.50 34.26
CA HIS A 253 -8.94 23.77 35.51
C HIS A 253 -9.44 24.74 36.58
N ILE A 254 -10.49 24.36 37.31
CA ILE A 254 -11.04 25.21 38.38
C ILE A 254 -10.58 24.69 39.73
N LYS A 255 -9.75 25.47 40.43
CA LYS A 255 -9.36 25.18 41.82
C LYS A 255 -10.57 25.31 42.74
N VAL A 256 -10.86 24.27 43.51
CA VAL A 256 -12.01 24.24 44.41
C VAL A 256 -11.66 24.88 45.74
N GLY A 257 -10.50 24.56 46.33
CA GLY A 257 -10.06 25.08 47.63
C GLY A 257 -10.81 24.43 48.80
N ASN A 258 -10.31 24.66 50.02
CA ASN A 258 -10.88 24.15 51.26
C ASN A 258 -11.42 25.24 52.20
N ASP A 259 -11.57 26.46 51.70
CA ASP A 259 -12.14 27.59 52.46
C ASP A 259 -13.68 27.61 52.40
N ARG A 260 -14.29 28.64 53.00
CA ARG A 260 -15.74 28.82 53.05
C ARG A 260 -16.38 29.09 51.67
N ASP A 261 -15.58 29.51 50.69
CA ASP A 261 -16.04 29.89 49.35
C ASP A 261 -15.93 28.72 48.35
N ALA A 262 -15.45 27.56 48.79
CA ALA A 262 -15.27 26.38 47.94
C ALA A 262 -16.57 25.95 47.23
N TYR A 263 -17.70 25.96 47.96
CA TYR A 263 -19.00 25.65 47.39
C TYR A 263 -19.41 26.64 46.30
N ASP A 264 -19.23 27.94 46.54
CA ASP A 264 -19.56 28.97 45.57
C ASP A 264 -18.66 28.87 44.33
N ARG A 265 -17.38 28.50 44.48
CA ARG A 265 -16.50 28.23 43.34
C ARG A 265 -16.96 27.04 42.52
N LEU A 266 -17.45 25.97 43.16
CA LEU A 266 -18.04 24.81 42.46
C LEU A 266 -19.26 25.25 41.64
N VAL A 267 -20.24 25.92 42.27
CA VAL A 267 -21.48 26.35 41.58
C VAL A 267 -21.15 27.33 40.44
N ASN A 268 -20.32 28.33 40.72
CA ASN A 268 -19.86 29.29 39.71
C ASN A 268 -19.13 28.62 38.54
N ALA A 269 -18.42 27.52 38.76
CA ALA A 269 -17.75 26.79 37.70
C ALA A 269 -18.77 26.29 36.66
N PHE A 270 -19.84 25.63 37.10
CA PHE A 270 -20.90 25.11 36.22
C PHE A 270 -21.72 26.24 35.57
N ASP A 271 -21.94 27.33 36.29
CA ASP A 271 -22.70 28.48 35.77
C ASP A 271 -21.91 29.28 34.74
N LYS A 272 -20.59 29.41 34.92
CA LYS A 272 -19.75 30.30 34.11
C LYS A 272 -18.91 29.59 33.05
N ASN A 273 -18.82 28.25 33.05
CA ASN A 273 -17.99 27.52 32.09
C ASN A 273 -18.80 26.57 31.19
N ILE A 274 -18.22 26.26 30.03
CA ILE A 274 -18.74 25.27 29.08
C ILE A 274 -18.07 23.92 29.35
N ILE A 275 -18.89 22.87 29.48
CA ILE A 275 -18.42 21.50 29.57
C ILE A 275 -17.97 21.04 28.17
N GLY A 276 -16.75 20.51 28.08
CA GLY A 276 -16.23 19.95 26.84
C GLY A 276 -17.01 18.71 26.42
N LYS A 277 -17.27 18.58 25.12
CA LYS A 277 -17.93 17.40 24.51
C LYS A 277 -17.03 16.67 23.53
N TYR A 278 -15.84 17.22 23.30
CA TYR A 278 -14.80 16.64 22.47
C TYR A 278 -13.48 16.68 23.23
N ALA A 279 -12.59 15.73 22.95
CA ALA A 279 -11.20 15.75 23.36
C ALA A 279 -10.36 16.03 22.11
N ARG A 280 -9.61 17.13 22.16
CA ARG A 280 -8.64 17.50 21.14
C ARG A 280 -7.27 17.02 21.55
N VAL A 281 -6.54 16.46 20.59
CA VAL A 281 -5.21 15.92 20.81
C VAL A 281 -4.26 16.43 19.74
N ILE A 282 -3.07 16.87 20.17
CA ILE A 282 -1.93 17.09 19.28
C ILE A 282 -0.86 16.05 19.62
N LEU A 283 -0.47 15.27 18.62
CA LEU A 283 0.57 14.25 18.72
C LEU A 283 1.82 14.70 17.97
N LEU A 284 2.98 14.53 18.59
CA LEU A 284 4.26 14.53 17.90
C LEU A 284 4.53 13.12 17.40
N ASN A 285 4.75 12.98 16.10
CA ASN A 285 4.83 11.73 15.38
C ASN A 285 6.25 11.51 14.85
N PRO A 286 7.07 10.67 15.51
CA PRO A 286 8.31 10.20 14.93
C PRO A 286 8.03 9.51 13.60
N LEU A 287 8.66 9.98 12.50
CA LEU A 287 8.59 9.33 11.19
C LEU A 287 9.49 8.09 11.15
N HIS A 288 9.24 7.17 12.10
CA HIS A 288 9.96 5.92 12.29
C HIS A 288 9.01 4.86 12.86
N GLU A 289 8.92 3.69 12.23
CA GLU A 289 7.86 2.70 12.52
C GLU A 289 7.87 2.15 13.96
N LYS A 290 9.04 2.13 14.61
CA LYS A 290 9.24 1.52 15.93
C LYS A 290 9.20 2.51 17.10
N ILE A 291 9.04 3.80 16.86
CA ILE A 291 9.05 4.82 17.92
C ILE A 291 7.61 5.26 18.17
N PRO A 292 7.13 5.26 19.44
CA PRO A 292 5.76 5.65 19.75
C PRO A 292 5.57 7.16 19.55
N HIS A 293 4.36 7.58 19.20
CA HIS A 293 4.04 9.00 19.16
C HIS A 293 3.90 9.57 20.58
N LEU A 294 4.10 10.88 20.71
CA LEU A 294 4.06 11.60 21.98
C LEU A 294 2.85 12.53 22.00
N VAL A 295 2.08 12.50 23.08
CA VAL A 295 0.99 13.47 23.28
C VAL A 295 1.60 14.80 23.71
N ALA A 296 1.50 15.82 22.86
CA ALA A 296 1.92 17.19 23.20
C ALA A 296 0.79 17.99 23.84
N LEU A 297 -0.46 17.76 23.41
CA LEU A 297 -1.63 18.42 23.96
C LEU A 297 -2.80 17.43 24.05
N LEU A 298 -3.52 17.48 25.17
CA LEU A 298 -4.83 16.86 25.34
C LEU A 298 -5.70 17.88 26.08
N MET A 299 -6.81 18.30 25.46
CA MET A 299 -7.71 19.25 26.09
C MET A 299 -9.18 18.99 25.74
N PRO A 300 -10.12 19.27 26.65
CA PRO A 300 -11.54 19.27 26.33
C PRO A 300 -11.89 20.47 25.44
N THR A 301 -12.75 20.26 24.45
CA THR A 301 -13.28 21.33 23.58
C THR A 301 -14.79 21.18 23.40
N CYS A 302 -15.44 22.26 22.95
CA CYS A 302 -16.84 22.22 22.52
C CYS A 302 -17.00 22.27 20.99
N ASN A 303 -15.90 22.03 20.24
CA ASN A 303 -15.84 22.15 18.79
C ASN A 303 -16.30 23.54 18.26
N ARG A 304 -15.94 24.61 18.99
CA ARG A 304 -16.21 26.02 18.61
C ARG A 304 -14.93 26.84 18.51
N PHE A 305 -13.88 26.29 17.90
CA PHE A 305 -12.65 27.02 17.62
C PHE A 305 -12.69 27.66 16.23
N THR A 306 -11.92 28.73 16.06
CA THR A 306 -11.71 29.38 14.77
C THR A 306 -10.35 28.97 14.19
N HIS A 307 -10.12 29.24 12.90
CA HIS A 307 -8.80 29.04 12.30
C HIS A 307 -7.69 29.82 13.02
N HIS A 308 -8.00 31.00 13.58
CA HIS A 308 -7.06 31.75 14.41
C HIS A 308 -6.72 31.03 15.72
N THR A 309 -7.71 30.40 16.36
CA THR A 309 -7.50 29.62 17.59
C THR A 309 -6.59 28.42 17.32
N VAL A 310 -6.85 27.69 16.24
CA VAL A 310 -6.02 26.55 15.81
C VAL A 310 -4.60 27.02 15.50
N TYR A 311 -4.47 28.10 14.71
CA TYR A 311 -3.16 28.63 14.35
C TYR A 311 -2.34 29.06 15.56
N HIS A 312 -2.92 29.80 16.50
CA HIS A 312 -2.23 30.24 17.71
C HIS A 312 -1.77 29.05 18.59
N GLN A 313 -2.55 27.99 18.65
CA GLN A 313 -2.14 26.77 19.36
C GLN A 313 -0.98 26.07 18.68
N TRP A 314 -1.00 25.97 17.35
CA TRP A 314 0.14 25.44 16.60
C TRP A 314 1.40 26.28 16.81
N GLN A 315 1.29 27.62 16.88
CA GLN A 315 2.42 28.48 17.24
C GLN A 315 2.97 28.16 18.63
N LYS A 316 2.11 27.92 19.63
CA LYS A 316 2.57 27.52 20.96
C LYS A 316 3.27 26.16 20.97
N VAL A 317 2.68 25.16 20.31
CA VAL A 317 3.27 23.82 20.20
C VAL A 317 4.62 23.90 19.50
N GLN A 318 4.71 24.69 18.43
CA GLN A 318 5.94 24.94 17.71
C GLN A 318 6.97 25.63 18.61
N ASN A 319 6.62 26.73 19.29
CA ASN A 319 7.53 27.43 20.19
C ASN A 319 8.05 26.51 21.31
N LEU A 320 7.17 25.67 21.90
CA LEU A 320 7.56 24.69 22.91
C LEU A 320 8.49 23.62 22.34
N TYR A 321 8.23 23.16 21.12
CA TYR A 321 9.07 22.21 20.42
C TYR A 321 10.46 22.81 20.13
N GLU A 322 10.53 24.00 19.55
CA GLU A 322 11.77 24.71 19.25
C GLU A 322 12.60 24.97 20.52
N LEU A 323 11.94 25.41 21.59
CA LEU A 323 12.61 25.74 22.85
C LEU A 323 13.15 24.50 23.59
N HIS A 324 12.45 23.38 23.54
CA HIS A 324 12.74 22.24 24.43
C HIS A 324 13.13 20.95 23.72
N LEU A 325 12.75 20.77 22.46
CA LEU A 325 12.79 19.49 21.76
C LEU A 325 13.58 19.52 20.46
N GLU A 326 13.59 20.61 19.69
CA GLU A 326 14.21 20.65 18.35
C GLU A 326 15.70 20.31 18.39
N HIS A 327 16.40 20.88 19.36
CA HIS A 327 17.81 20.64 19.61
C HIS A 327 18.15 19.17 19.90
N GLU A 328 17.18 18.39 20.39
CA GLU A 328 17.35 17.00 20.79
C GLU A 328 16.72 15.99 19.82
N LEU A 329 15.59 16.34 19.22
CA LEU A 329 14.74 15.46 18.39
C LEU A 329 14.78 15.80 16.90
N GLY A 330 15.53 16.84 16.50
CA GLY A 330 15.60 17.31 15.12
C GLY A 330 14.40 18.19 14.73
N PRO A 331 14.33 18.60 13.45
CA PRO A 331 13.32 19.55 12.99
C PRO A 331 11.92 18.94 12.98
N LEU A 332 10.93 19.78 13.32
CA LEU A 332 9.52 19.45 13.17
C LEU A 332 9.06 19.70 11.72
N ILE A 333 8.64 18.64 11.04
CA ILE A 333 7.93 18.72 9.77
C ILE A 333 6.49 19.13 10.07
N ALA A 334 6.01 20.17 9.37
CA ALA A 334 4.90 21.06 9.71
C ALA A 334 5.29 22.35 10.47
N ARG A 335 6.50 22.87 10.21
CA ARG A 335 6.95 24.22 10.61
C ARG A 335 6.03 25.31 10.00
N LYS A 336 5.75 26.37 10.76
CA LYS A 336 5.15 27.61 10.25
C LYS A 336 6.01 28.80 10.66
N GLU A 337 6.53 29.54 9.69
CA GLU A 337 7.31 30.74 9.97
C GLU A 337 7.16 31.74 8.81
N VAL A 338 6.80 32.98 9.13
CA VAL A 338 6.68 34.08 8.16
C VAL A 338 7.97 34.89 8.20
N VAL A 339 8.66 35.05 7.06
CA VAL A 339 9.79 35.98 6.93
C VAL A 339 9.66 36.78 5.65
N GLU A 340 9.99 38.07 5.74
CA GLU A 340 9.65 39.12 4.76
C GLU A 340 10.40 39.08 3.42
N ASN A 341 11.42 38.25 3.18
CA ASN A 341 12.16 38.30 1.91
C ASN A 341 12.80 36.96 1.51
N GLY A 342 12.29 36.37 0.42
CA GLY A 342 12.89 35.22 -0.29
C GLY A 342 12.10 33.91 -0.16
N TYR A 343 11.87 33.24 -1.30
CA TYR A 343 11.13 31.96 -1.38
C TYR A 343 11.93 30.82 -0.74
N VAL A 344 11.78 30.63 0.57
CA VAL A 344 12.14 29.39 1.26
C VAL A 344 10.83 28.67 1.58
N ILE A 345 10.63 27.46 1.04
CA ILE A 345 9.50 26.62 1.43
C ILE A 345 9.75 26.17 2.87
N ARG A 346 9.18 26.90 3.84
CA ARG A 346 9.27 26.61 5.28
C ARG A 346 8.07 25.86 5.84
N GLU A 347 7.05 25.63 5.01
CA GLU A 347 5.77 25.02 5.41
C GLU A 347 5.53 23.73 4.61
N ILE A 348 5.50 22.59 5.29
CA ILE A 348 5.06 21.32 4.69
C ILE A 348 3.88 20.82 5.52
N GLY A 349 2.69 21.36 5.22
CA GLY A 349 1.43 20.94 5.84
C GLY A 349 0.80 19.80 5.04
N ASP A 350 0.40 18.74 5.74
CA ASP A 350 -0.30 17.59 5.14
C ASP A 350 -1.82 17.72 5.33
N GLN A 351 -2.57 16.94 4.56
CA GLN A 351 -3.98 16.66 4.79
C GLN A 351 -4.17 15.16 4.88
N ASP A 352 -5.04 14.69 5.78
CA ASP A 352 -5.23 13.27 6.04
C ASP A 352 -5.65 12.52 4.76
N VAL A 353 -4.73 11.74 4.21
CA VAL A 353 -4.91 10.97 2.97
C VAL A 353 -6.05 9.95 3.10
N ILE A 354 -6.24 9.36 4.28
CA ILE A 354 -7.32 8.41 4.53
C ILE A 354 -8.66 9.14 4.48
N HIS A 355 -8.73 10.31 5.10
CA HIS A 355 -9.92 11.15 5.06
C HIS A 355 -10.20 11.67 3.64
N ASN A 356 -9.17 12.10 2.92
CA ASN A 356 -9.27 12.56 1.53
C ASN A 356 -9.76 11.45 0.61
N HIS A 357 -9.23 10.24 0.74
CA HIS A 357 -9.71 9.09 -0.03
C HIS A 357 -11.21 8.85 0.19
N LYS A 358 -11.66 8.84 1.46
CA LYS A 358 -13.09 8.72 1.79
C LYS A 358 -13.91 9.87 1.20
N LYS A 359 -13.45 11.12 1.35
CA LYS A 359 -14.11 12.32 0.79
C LYS A 359 -14.28 12.23 -0.72
N ILE A 360 -13.28 11.75 -1.46
CA ILE A 360 -13.35 11.60 -2.91
C ILE A 360 -14.43 10.60 -3.31
N ILE A 361 -14.44 9.42 -2.70
CA ILE A 361 -15.43 8.38 -3.01
C ILE A 361 -16.84 8.81 -2.59
N ASN A 362 -17.01 9.59 -1.51
CA ASN A 362 -18.31 10.10 -1.07
C ASN A 362 -19.04 10.93 -2.13
N HIS A 363 -18.34 11.52 -3.11
CA HIS A 363 -18.99 12.23 -4.21
C HIS A 363 -19.79 11.28 -5.13
N LEU A 364 -19.48 9.98 -5.13
CA LEU A 364 -20.24 8.96 -5.85
C LEU A 364 -21.57 8.61 -5.17
N ASP A 365 -21.67 8.80 -3.85
CA ASP A 365 -22.87 8.43 -3.07
C ASP A 365 -24.03 9.43 -3.27
N HIS A 366 -23.78 10.55 -3.95
CA HIS A 366 -24.76 11.60 -4.10
C HIS A 366 -25.72 11.31 -5.26
N THR A 367 -27.00 11.10 -4.94
CA THR A 367 -28.02 10.62 -5.90
C THR A 367 -28.27 11.55 -7.08
N SER A 368 -28.02 12.86 -6.93
CA SER A 368 -28.26 13.85 -8.00
C SER A 368 -26.99 14.48 -8.60
N ARG A 369 -25.79 14.16 -8.09
CA ARG A 369 -24.55 14.75 -8.64
C ARG A 369 -23.98 13.83 -9.69
N MET A 370 -23.87 14.36 -10.89
CA MET A 370 -23.30 13.68 -12.04
C MET A 370 -21.93 14.26 -12.31
N LEU A 371 -20.89 13.50 -12.00
CA LEU A 371 -19.50 13.93 -12.18
C LEU A 371 -19.10 13.69 -13.64
N HIS A 372 -18.80 14.75 -14.39
CA HIS A 372 -18.43 14.68 -15.80
C HIS A 372 -16.93 14.90 -15.94
N ILE A 373 -16.18 13.84 -16.26
CA ILE A 373 -14.71 13.91 -16.39
C ILE A 373 -14.24 14.19 -17.82
N GLY A 374 -15.17 14.27 -18.77
CA GLY A 374 -14.92 14.52 -20.18
C GLY A 374 -16.19 14.35 -21.01
N PRO A 375 -16.09 14.50 -22.34
CA PRO A 375 -17.22 14.31 -23.25
C PRO A 375 -17.79 12.90 -23.10
N ASP A 376 -19.08 12.80 -22.73
CA ASP A 376 -19.80 11.53 -22.50
C ASP A 376 -19.17 10.60 -21.44
N LEU A 377 -18.25 11.10 -20.62
CA LEU A 377 -17.61 10.35 -19.53
C LEU A 377 -18.25 10.71 -18.19
N LEU A 378 -19.33 10.01 -17.88
CA LEU A 378 -20.02 10.09 -16.60
C LEU A 378 -19.38 9.18 -15.55
N VAL A 379 -19.26 9.69 -14.33
CA VAL A 379 -18.83 8.95 -13.15
C VAL A 379 -20.00 8.86 -12.17
N HIS A 380 -20.40 7.65 -11.79
CA HIS A 380 -21.54 7.44 -10.89
C HIS A 380 -21.51 6.06 -10.20
N MET A 381 -21.98 5.99 -8.95
CA MET A 381 -21.97 4.75 -8.15
C MET A 381 -22.78 3.59 -8.79
N ASN A 382 -23.87 3.89 -9.49
CA ASN A 382 -24.66 2.87 -10.23
C ASN A 382 -23.83 2.08 -11.25
N GLN A 383 -22.75 2.66 -11.80
CA GLN A 383 -21.87 1.94 -12.72
C GLN A 383 -21.02 0.88 -11.99
N ILE A 384 -20.74 1.08 -10.70
CA ILE A 384 -20.11 0.06 -9.83
C ILE A 384 -21.14 -0.99 -9.42
N GLU A 385 -22.40 -0.60 -9.16
CA GLU A 385 -23.47 -1.56 -8.93
C GLU A 385 -23.69 -2.48 -10.15
N LEU A 386 -23.52 -1.95 -11.36
CA LEU A 386 -23.53 -2.75 -12.59
C LEU A 386 -22.44 -3.83 -12.59
N VAL A 387 -21.22 -3.52 -12.12
CA VAL A 387 -20.15 -4.53 -11.95
C VAL A 387 -20.63 -5.65 -11.03
N MET A 388 -21.24 -5.30 -9.89
CA MET A 388 -21.73 -6.29 -8.93
C MET A 388 -22.85 -7.18 -9.46
N ARG A 389 -23.68 -6.66 -10.37
CA ARG A 389 -24.74 -7.44 -11.03
C ARG A 389 -24.20 -8.31 -12.17
N SER A 390 -23.10 -7.87 -12.78
CA SER A 390 -22.55 -8.47 -14.00
C SER A 390 -21.49 -9.53 -13.73
N PHE A 391 -20.85 -9.52 -12.55
CA PHE A 391 -19.80 -10.46 -12.18
C PHE A 391 -20.04 -11.05 -10.80
N PRO A 392 -19.60 -12.30 -10.53
CA PRO A 392 -19.67 -12.88 -9.19
C PRO A 392 -18.80 -12.13 -8.17
N VAL A 393 -19.23 -12.11 -6.91
CA VAL A 393 -18.49 -11.50 -5.79
C VAL A 393 -17.06 -12.02 -5.67
N LEU A 394 -16.78 -13.27 -6.02
CA LEU A 394 -15.42 -13.82 -5.98
C LEU A 394 -14.45 -13.13 -6.96
N VAL A 395 -14.97 -12.49 -8.02
CA VAL A 395 -14.17 -11.80 -9.03
C VAL A 395 -13.86 -10.37 -8.59
N HIS A 396 -14.89 -9.60 -8.28
CA HIS A 396 -14.73 -8.17 -7.96
C HIS A 396 -14.56 -7.89 -6.45
N GLY A 397 -14.99 -8.82 -5.58
CA GLY A 397 -14.86 -8.77 -4.13
C GLY A 397 -15.66 -7.68 -3.42
N LEU A 398 -16.71 -7.16 -4.06
CA LEU A 398 -17.59 -6.12 -3.50
C LEU A 398 -18.87 -6.75 -2.95
N THR A 399 -19.38 -6.18 -1.86
CA THR A 399 -20.67 -6.52 -1.24
C THR A 399 -21.65 -5.36 -1.35
N ARG A 400 -22.92 -5.57 -1.00
CA ARG A 400 -23.95 -4.50 -1.01
C ARG A 400 -23.55 -3.28 -0.18
N ASP A 401 -22.81 -3.48 0.91
CA ASP A 401 -22.35 -2.40 1.79
C ASP A 401 -21.33 -1.47 1.12
N HIS A 402 -20.71 -1.90 0.01
CA HIS A 402 -19.76 -1.06 -0.73
C HIS A 402 -20.45 0.04 -1.54
N VAL A 403 -21.68 -0.21 -1.99
CA VAL A 403 -22.49 0.72 -2.79
C VAL A 403 -23.50 1.44 -1.90
N ARG A 404 -24.01 0.77 -0.85
CA ARG A 404 -24.90 1.35 0.16
C ARG A 404 -24.12 1.79 1.39
N ARG A 405 -23.41 2.92 1.23
CA ARG A 405 -22.51 3.47 2.24
C ARG A 405 -23.21 4.40 3.24
N ASP A 406 -24.54 4.44 3.27
CA ASP A 406 -25.33 5.26 4.19
C ASP A 406 -25.11 4.92 5.66
N ARG A 407 -24.74 3.65 5.95
CA ARG A 407 -24.53 3.17 7.32
C ARG A 407 -23.14 3.46 7.88
N ASP A 408 -22.10 3.40 7.05
CA ASP A 408 -20.72 3.57 7.50
C ASP A 408 -19.82 4.17 6.41
N ARG A 409 -19.85 5.51 6.32
CA ARG A 409 -18.94 6.27 5.46
C ARG A 409 -17.52 6.37 6.03
N GLN A 410 -17.31 5.99 7.30
CA GLN A 410 -16.03 6.10 7.98
C GLN A 410 -15.10 4.91 7.70
N ASN A 411 -15.66 3.79 7.26
CA ASN A 411 -14.92 2.60 6.87
C ASN A 411 -14.03 2.84 5.63
N TRP A 412 -12.75 3.05 5.86
CA TRP A 412 -11.77 3.28 4.80
C TRP A 412 -11.56 2.05 3.91
N LYS A 413 -11.72 0.84 4.47
CA LYS A 413 -11.54 -0.41 3.72
C LYS A 413 -12.48 -0.47 2.51
N VAL A 414 -13.72 -0.01 2.68
CA VAL A 414 -14.70 0.06 1.58
C VAL A 414 -14.22 1.00 0.47
N ALA A 415 -13.69 2.18 0.81
CA ALA A 415 -13.14 3.11 -0.18
C ALA A 415 -11.95 2.50 -0.95
N GLN A 416 -11.08 1.75 -0.25
CA GLN A 416 -9.98 1.00 -0.86
C GLN A 416 -10.48 -0.08 -1.81
N GLU A 417 -11.40 -0.93 -1.35
CA GLU A 417 -11.90 -2.07 -2.13
C GLU A 417 -12.61 -1.62 -3.41
N LEU A 418 -13.30 -0.48 -3.39
CA LEU A 418 -13.92 0.14 -4.58
C LEU A 418 -12.91 0.53 -5.67
N SER A 419 -11.68 0.90 -5.29
CA SER A 419 -10.63 1.33 -6.23
C SER A 419 -9.64 0.21 -6.61
N PHE A 420 -9.85 -1.02 -6.12
CA PHE A 420 -8.95 -2.15 -6.41
C PHE A 420 -8.91 -2.53 -7.89
N GLN A 421 -7.74 -3.02 -8.32
CA GLN A 421 -7.50 -3.45 -9.70
C GLN A 421 -8.55 -4.42 -10.23
N ARG A 422 -8.95 -5.43 -9.43
CA ARG A 422 -10.00 -6.39 -9.81
C ARG A 422 -11.34 -5.75 -10.20
N VAL A 423 -11.70 -4.63 -9.58
CA VAL A 423 -12.92 -3.87 -9.92
C VAL A 423 -12.71 -3.13 -11.23
N GLN A 424 -11.54 -2.53 -11.41
CA GLN A 424 -11.16 -1.85 -12.65
C GLN A 424 -11.05 -2.81 -13.84
N ASP A 425 -10.62 -4.04 -13.61
CA ASP A 425 -10.56 -5.12 -14.61
C ASP A 425 -11.99 -5.50 -15.04
N CYS A 426 -12.91 -5.68 -14.08
CA CYS A 426 -14.33 -5.91 -14.40
C CYS A 426 -14.95 -4.75 -15.19
N LEU A 427 -14.62 -3.49 -14.83
CA LEU A 427 -15.06 -2.33 -15.60
C LEU A 427 -14.47 -2.34 -17.02
N ASN A 428 -13.22 -2.79 -17.18
CA ASN A 428 -12.59 -2.93 -18.49
C ASN A 428 -13.29 -3.99 -19.36
N ASP A 429 -13.66 -5.12 -18.75
CA ASP A 429 -14.40 -6.19 -19.42
C ASP A 429 -15.80 -5.71 -19.85
N LEU A 430 -16.46 -4.88 -19.03
CA LEU A 430 -17.71 -4.23 -19.45
C LEU A 430 -17.50 -3.26 -20.62
N ILE A 431 -16.42 -2.48 -20.62
CA ILE A 431 -16.13 -1.53 -21.70
C ILE A 431 -15.90 -2.26 -23.03
N ASN A 432 -15.19 -3.39 -23.01
CA ASN A 432 -14.83 -4.11 -24.22
C ASN A 432 -15.91 -5.11 -24.68
N GLY A 433 -16.79 -5.53 -23.76
CA GLY A 433 -17.73 -6.61 -24.01
C GLY A 433 -17.06 -7.99 -24.00
N SER A 434 -17.88 -9.02 -24.17
CA SER A 434 -17.45 -10.42 -24.33
C SER A 434 -18.35 -11.10 -25.36
N ASP A 435 -18.05 -12.35 -25.73
CA ASP A 435 -18.87 -13.10 -26.71
C ASP A 435 -20.37 -13.14 -26.33
N ASP A 436 -20.66 -13.23 -25.02
CA ASP A 436 -22.03 -13.26 -24.48
C ASP A 436 -22.56 -11.89 -23.98
N ARG A 437 -21.80 -10.79 -24.16
CA ARG A 437 -22.17 -9.48 -23.60
C ARG A 437 -21.76 -8.32 -24.50
N ALA A 438 -22.75 -7.50 -24.86
CA ALA A 438 -22.50 -6.27 -25.58
C ALA A 438 -21.58 -5.30 -24.79
N PRO A 439 -20.66 -4.59 -25.46
CA PRO A 439 -19.84 -3.55 -24.83
C PRO A 439 -20.71 -2.45 -24.18
N ILE A 440 -20.25 -1.95 -23.03
CA ILE A 440 -20.90 -0.87 -22.28
C ILE A 440 -19.88 0.27 -22.08
N PRO A 441 -19.60 1.10 -23.09
CA PRO A 441 -18.57 2.15 -23.01
C PRO A 441 -18.85 3.23 -21.97
N SER A 442 -20.11 3.38 -21.53
CA SER A 442 -20.54 4.42 -20.58
C SER A 442 -19.86 4.30 -19.21
N VAL A 443 -19.33 3.13 -18.84
CA VAL A 443 -18.60 2.93 -17.56
C VAL A 443 -17.14 3.40 -17.60
N LYS A 444 -16.65 3.84 -18.77
CA LYS A 444 -15.28 4.33 -18.97
C LYS A 444 -14.94 5.51 -18.06
N GLY A 445 -15.93 6.38 -17.81
CA GLY A 445 -15.79 7.50 -16.87
C GLY A 445 -15.42 7.01 -15.47
N THR A 446 -16.25 6.15 -14.88
CA THR A 446 -16.00 5.59 -13.53
C THR A 446 -14.69 4.82 -13.45
N LYS A 447 -14.30 4.06 -14.48
CA LYS A 447 -12.99 3.38 -14.49
C LYS A 447 -11.83 4.38 -14.39
N ALA A 448 -11.84 5.43 -15.21
CA ALA A 448 -10.78 6.45 -15.20
C ALA A 448 -10.73 7.19 -13.86
N PHE A 449 -11.89 7.50 -13.28
CA PHE A 449 -11.98 8.09 -11.95
C PHE A 449 -11.37 7.19 -10.87
N LEU A 450 -11.79 5.91 -10.78
CA LEU A 450 -11.27 4.97 -9.79
C LEU A 450 -9.78 4.71 -9.97
N TYR A 451 -9.29 4.71 -11.21
CA TYR A 451 -7.86 4.61 -11.50
C TYR A 451 -7.08 5.78 -10.91
N VAL A 452 -7.53 7.02 -11.12
CA VAL A 452 -6.87 8.21 -10.56
C VAL A 452 -6.92 8.21 -9.03
N VAL A 453 -8.03 7.77 -8.43
CA VAL A 453 -8.14 7.61 -6.98
C VAL A 453 -7.17 6.55 -6.46
N HIS A 454 -7.02 5.43 -7.17
CA HIS A 454 -6.05 4.40 -6.83
C HIS A 454 -4.61 4.94 -6.89
N GLN A 455 -4.25 5.65 -7.96
CA GLN A 455 -2.93 6.28 -8.09
C GLN A 455 -2.66 7.29 -6.96
N TYR A 456 -3.66 8.07 -6.55
CA TYR A 456 -3.55 9.00 -5.42
C TYR A 456 -3.18 8.27 -4.12
N VAL A 457 -3.84 7.15 -3.81
CA VAL A 457 -3.55 6.36 -2.60
C VAL A 457 -2.16 5.73 -2.68
N ASP A 458 -1.75 5.28 -3.86
CA ASP A 458 -0.45 4.64 -4.08
C ASP A 458 0.74 5.59 -3.86
N ILE A 459 0.56 6.90 -4.02
CA ILE A 459 1.58 7.91 -3.66
C ILE A 459 2.04 7.74 -2.21
N PHE A 460 1.15 7.34 -1.30
CA PHE A 460 1.44 7.24 0.13
C PHE A 460 1.63 5.79 0.57
N PHE A 461 0.74 4.90 0.16
CA PHE A 461 0.63 3.56 0.76
C PHE A 461 1.16 2.43 -0.11
N SER A 462 1.58 2.66 -1.35
CA SER A 462 2.09 1.58 -2.19
C SER A 462 3.35 0.96 -1.56
N PRO A 463 3.41 -0.36 -1.33
CA PRO A 463 4.63 -0.99 -0.82
C PRO A 463 5.70 -1.18 -1.91
N LYS A 464 5.34 -0.96 -3.18
CA LYS A 464 6.19 -1.23 -4.35
C LYS A 464 6.69 0.03 -5.04
N ALA A 465 5.94 1.13 -4.97
CA ALA A 465 6.31 2.37 -5.65
C ALA A 465 7.57 2.99 -5.03
N SER A 466 8.57 3.19 -5.88
CA SER A 466 9.77 3.99 -5.61
C SER A 466 9.41 5.47 -5.40
N LEU A 467 10.33 6.24 -4.82
CA LEU A 467 10.13 7.68 -4.62
C LEU A 467 9.95 8.44 -5.95
N ALA A 468 10.67 8.03 -7.00
CA ALA A 468 10.52 8.62 -8.33
C ALA A 468 9.14 8.32 -8.93
N GLU A 469 8.67 7.08 -8.84
CA GLU A 469 7.31 6.72 -9.30
C GLU A 469 6.26 7.51 -8.53
N ARG A 470 6.40 7.69 -7.22
CA ARG A 470 5.46 8.50 -6.43
C ARG A 470 5.41 9.96 -6.89
N ILE A 471 6.53 10.56 -7.26
CA ILE A 471 6.55 11.91 -7.87
C ILE A 471 5.83 11.91 -9.22
N SER A 472 6.02 10.89 -10.05
CA SER A 472 5.29 10.76 -11.31
C SER A 472 3.78 10.59 -11.09
N LEU A 473 3.37 9.79 -10.10
CA LEU A 473 1.97 9.63 -9.71
C LEU A 473 1.37 10.94 -9.20
N ALA A 474 2.11 11.68 -8.37
CA ALA A 474 1.73 13.01 -7.91
C ALA A 474 1.48 13.97 -9.08
N GLY A 475 2.39 13.99 -10.05
CA GLY A 475 2.22 14.72 -11.31
C GLY A 475 0.96 14.28 -12.07
N PHE A 476 0.76 12.98 -12.25
CA PHE A 476 -0.41 12.44 -12.93
C PHE A 476 -1.73 12.87 -12.27
N VAL A 477 -1.86 12.69 -10.96
CA VAL A 477 -3.09 13.01 -10.20
C VAL A 477 -3.40 14.51 -10.28
N THR A 478 -2.40 15.37 -10.05
CA THR A 478 -2.59 16.84 -10.11
C THR A 478 -2.99 17.31 -11.51
N HIS A 479 -2.33 16.82 -12.55
CA HIS A 479 -2.66 17.19 -13.93
C HIS A 479 -4.04 16.68 -14.33
N PHE A 480 -4.38 15.44 -13.99
CA PHE A 480 -5.70 14.87 -14.29
C PHE A 480 -6.81 15.71 -13.65
N LEU A 481 -6.70 16.00 -12.34
CA LEU A 481 -7.69 16.79 -11.63
C LEU A 481 -7.77 18.23 -12.15
N GLY A 482 -6.64 18.83 -12.52
CA GLY A 482 -6.59 20.16 -13.14
C GLY A 482 -7.28 20.19 -14.50
N ILE A 483 -7.01 19.21 -15.37
CA ILE A 483 -7.65 19.07 -16.68
C ILE A 483 -9.16 18.86 -16.50
N TRP A 484 -9.57 17.96 -15.60
CA TRP A 484 -10.99 17.71 -15.31
C TRP A 484 -11.68 18.99 -14.82
N ARG A 485 -11.08 19.71 -13.87
CA ARG A 485 -11.61 20.98 -13.37
C ARG A 485 -11.79 22.00 -14.50
N ASN A 486 -10.78 22.13 -15.37
CA ASN A 486 -10.81 23.06 -16.49
C ASN A 486 -11.85 22.66 -17.54
N TYR A 487 -12.03 21.37 -17.80
CA TYR A 487 -13.09 20.86 -18.67
C TYR A 487 -14.48 21.29 -18.18
N VAL A 488 -14.76 21.09 -16.88
CA VAL A 488 -16.03 21.52 -16.27
C VAL A 488 -16.18 23.04 -16.32
N TYR A 489 -15.11 23.78 -16.06
CA TYR A 489 -15.13 25.25 -16.05
C TYR A 489 -15.36 25.86 -17.44
N LEU A 490 -14.79 25.27 -18.49
CA LEU A 490 -14.91 25.77 -19.86
C LEU A 490 -16.22 25.35 -20.55
N ASN A 491 -16.90 24.34 -20.02
CA ASN A 491 -18.17 23.87 -20.57
C ASN A 491 -19.35 24.63 -19.95
N GLN A 492 -20.03 25.46 -20.76
CA GLN A 492 -21.15 26.30 -20.33
C GLN A 492 -22.35 25.52 -19.76
N ALA A 493 -22.49 24.23 -20.09
CA ALA A 493 -23.57 23.38 -19.59
C ALA A 493 -23.26 22.75 -18.22
N LEU A 494 -22.03 22.87 -17.70
CA LEU A 494 -21.60 22.24 -16.47
C LEU A 494 -21.25 23.27 -15.40
N THR A 495 -21.31 22.85 -14.13
CA THR A 495 -20.89 23.68 -12.99
C THR A 495 -19.96 22.91 -12.08
N LEU A 496 -18.99 23.60 -11.47
CA LEU A 496 -18.07 22.97 -10.51
C LEU A 496 -18.81 22.37 -9.30
N THR A 497 -19.88 23.02 -8.84
CA THR A 497 -20.68 22.54 -7.71
C THR A 497 -21.32 21.18 -7.99
N SER A 498 -21.91 21.00 -9.17
CA SER A 498 -22.68 19.78 -9.49
C SER A 498 -21.86 18.70 -10.19
N ASN A 499 -20.81 19.07 -10.93
CA ASN A 499 -20.13 18.17 -11.87
C ASN A 499 -18.64 17.91 -11.58
N PHE A 500 -18.10 18.52 -10.52
CA PHE A 500 -16.72 18.35 -10.08
C PHE A 500 -16.62 17.97 -8.60
N LEU A 501 -15.43 17.69 -8.09
CA LEU A 501 -15.19 17.55 -6.66
C LEU A 501 -15.51 18.85 -5.92
N SER A 502 -15.87 18.76 -4.64
CA SER A 502 -15.99 19.98 -3.82
C SER A 502 -14.66 20.73 -3.77
N ARG A 503 -14.71 22.06 -3.60
CA ARG A 503 -13.50 22.89 -3.47
C ARG A 503 -12.56 22.37 -2.38
N GLU A 504 -13.11 22.01 -1.22
CA GLU A 504 -12.36 21.45 -0.10
C GLU A 504 -11.66 20.15 -0.50
N THR A 505 -12.40 19.16 -1.03
CA THR A 505 -11.81 17.89 -1.47
C THR A 505 -10.70 18.08 -2.50
N TYR A 506 -10.90 18.97 -3.47
CA TYR A 506 -9.88 19.28 -4.48
C TYR A 506 -8.62 19.90 -3.86
N CYS A 507 -8.79 20.90 -2.99
CA CYS A 507 -7.68 21.55 -2.29
C CYS A 507 -6.92 20.57 -1.40
N ASP A 508 -7.61 19.72 -0.63
CA ASP A 508 -6.99 18.77 0.30
C ASP A 508 -6.11 17.74 -0.44
N ILE A 509 -6.58 17.25 -1.60
CA ILE A 509 -5.78 16.37 -2.47
C ILE A 509 -4.54 17.09 -2.97
N PHE A 510 -4.69 18.32 -3.47
CA PHE A 510 -3.56 19.09 -3.97
C PHE A 510 -2.53 19.31 -2.87
N ILE A 511 -2.96 19.72 -1.66
CA ILE A 511 -2.07 19.93 -0.52
C ILE A 511 -1.33 18.63 -0.18
N SER A 512 -2.03 17.51 -0.01
CA SER A 512 -1.39 16.21 0.30
C SER A 512 -0.42 15.74 -0.79
N VAL A 513 -0.76 15.89 -2.08
CA VAL A 513 0.13 15.51 -3.17
C VAL A 513 1.39 16.37 -3.21
N HIS A 514 1.26 17.69 -3.06
CA HIS A 514 2.42 18.59 -3.01
C HIS A 514 3.26 18.33 -1.76
N PHE A 515 2.62 18.09 -0.61
CA PHE A 515 3.27 17.68 0.62
C PHE A 515 4.16 16.44 0.40
N ALA A 516 3.64 15.39 -0.25
CA ALA A 516 4.42 14.19 -0.52
C ALA A 516 5.67 14.48 -1.36
N VAL A 517 5.55 15.27 -2.43
CA VAL A 517 6.68 15.64 -3.28
C VAL A 517 7.70 16.48 -2.51
N MET A 518 7.25 17.49 -1.76
CA MET A 518 8.13 18.34 -0.95
C MET A 518 8.85 17.53 0.12
N LEU A 519 8.17 16.58 0.77
CA LEU A 519 8.76 15.71 1.77
C LEU A 519 9.81 14.78 1.16
N ILE A 520 9.55 14.21 -0.02
CA ILE A 520 10.55 13.40 -0.74
C ILE A 520 11.80 14.24 -1.05
N CYS A 521 11.62 15.46 -1.58
CA CYS A 521 12.74 16.37 -1.86
C CYS A 521 13.51 16.73 -0.58
N PHE A 522 12.79 16.99 0.52
CA PHE A 522 13.39 17.28 1.82
C PHE A 522 14.25 16.12 2.33
N TYR A 523 13.74 14.89 2.25
CA TYR A 523 14.51 13.68 2.60
C TYR A 523 15.72 13.49 1.70
N ARG A 524 15.59 13.72 0.38
CA ARG A 524 16.73 13.64 -0.55
C ARG A 524 17.85 14.61 -0.16
N ASP A 525 17.49 15.85 0.17
CA ASP A 525 18.47 16.93 0.38
C ASP A 525 19.12 16.87 1.77
N ASN A 526 18.36 16.45 2.80
CA ASN A 526 18.81 16.50 4.19
C ASN A 526 19.11 15.11 4.78
N PHE A 527 18.48 14.06 4.27
CA PHE A 527 18.55 12.70 4.83
C PHE A 527 18.64 11.62 3.72
N PRO A 528 19.60 11.70 2.78
CA PRO A 528 19.63 10.85 1.57
C PRO A 528 19.76 9.35 1.86
N ASN A 529 20.25 8.98 3.05
CA ASN A 529 20.41 7.59 3.48
C ASN A 529 19.20 7.05 4.26
N SER A 530 18.20 7.91 4.54
CA SER A 530 17.01 7.55 5.31
C SER A 530 15.83 7.26 4.38
N GLN A 531 15.02 6.28 4.76
CA GLN A 531 13.79 5.99 4.01
C GLN A 531 12.73 7.06 4.29
N CYS A 532 12.12 7.60 3.24
CA CYS A 532 10.97 8.49 3.35
C CYS A 532 9.70 7.65 3.59
N LEU A 533 9.13 7.72 4.80
CA LEU A 533 7.99 6.90 5.24
C LEU A 533 6.67 7.69 5.11
N LEU A 534 6.23 7.93 3.88
CA LEU A 534 4.99 8.69 3.59
C LEU A 534 3.73 8.07 4.23
N HIS A 535 3.69 6.75 4.41
CA HIS A 535 2.55 6.08 5.06
C HIS A 535 2.44 6.37 6.57
N LEU A 536 3.47 6.99 7.16
CA LEU A 536 3.45 7.45 8.55
C LEU A 536 3.07 8.93 8.68
N THR A 537 2.85 9.66 7.58
CA THR A 537 2.44 11.07 7.65
C THR A 537 0.93 11.21 7.85
N GLY A 538 0.50 12.41 8.27
CA GLY A 538 -0.90 12.74 8.55
C GLY A 538 -1.44 12.16 9.86
N SER A 539 -2.73 12.43 10.11
CA SER A 539 -3.51 11.93 11.25
C SER A 539 -4.06 10.51 11.06
N GLY A 540 -3.39 9.68 10.23
CA GLY A 540 -3.90 8.39 9.76
C GLY A 540 -4.19 7.37 10.87
N TRP A 541 -4.42 6.11 10.47
CA TRP A 541 -4.87 5.02 11.36
C TRP A 541 -4.08 4.85 12.67
N LYS A 542 -2.84 5.33 12.80
CA LYS A 542 -2.08 5.32 14.06
C LYS A 542 -2.41 6.49 14.99
N THR A 543 -2.69 7.69 14.48
CA THR A 543 -3.19 8.84 15.25
C THR A 543 -4.65 8.57 15.64
N GLN A 544 -5.47 8.09 14.69
CA GLN A 544 -6.78 7.52 15.01
C GLN A 544 -6.66 6.33 15.95
N ARG A 545 -5.71 5.39 15.83
CA ARG A 545 -5.53 4.37 16.88
C ARG A 545 -5.03 4.98 18.18
N MET A 546 -4.17 5.98 18.26
CA MET A 546 -3.81 6.55 19.57
C MET A 546 -4.88 7.48 20.16
N ILE A 547 -5.86 7.91 19.36
CA ILE A 547 -7.02 8.69 19.80
C ILE A 547 -8.29 7.80 19.92
N VAL A 548 -8.31 6.61 19.32
CA VAL A 548 -9.48 5.70 19.26
C VAL A 548 -9.18 4.33 19.85
N TYR A 549 -7.93 3.85 19.90
CA TYR A 549 -7.52 2.62 20.58
C TYR A 549 -7.25 2.84 22.08
N PRO A 550 -6.59 3.89 22.60
CA PRO A 550 -6.68 4.22 24.02
C PRO A 550 -8.12 4.47 24.41
N PHE A 551 -8.93 5.17 23.61
CA PHE A 551 -10.35 5.33 23.93
C PHE A 551 -11.19 4.06 23.72
N GLY A 552 -10.78 3.15 22.85
CA GLY A 552 -11.41 1.85 22.58
C GLY A 552 -11.03 0.79 23.62
N GLN A 553 -9.81 0.87 24.14
CA GLN A 553 -9.26 0.06 25.22
C GLN A 553 -9.67 0.65 26.59
N MET A 554 -9.84 1.96 26.72
CA MET A 554 -10.57 2.65 27.81
C MET A 554 -12.09 2.43 27.73
N ARG A 555 -12.63 2.01 26.58
CA ARG A 555 -14.03 1.55 26.44
C ARG A 555 -14.18 0.06 26.77
N SER A 556 -13.17 -0.78 26.48
CA SER A 556 -13.19 -2.22 26.78
C SER A 556 -12.79 -2.51 28.22
N ASP A 557 -11.81 -1.79 28.73
CA ASP A 557 -11.43 -1.80 30.13
C ASP A 557 -12.27 -0.71 30.79
N ARG A 558 -13.11 -1.06 31.77
CA ARG A 558 -13.77 -0.10 32.68
C ARG A 558 -12.73 0.60 33.57
N LEU A 559 -11.62 1.06 33.00
CA LEU A 559 -10.63 1.90 33.65
C LEU A 559 -11.21 3.30 33.67
N LYS A 560 -11.74 3.64 34.85
CA LYS A 560 -11.93 5.01 35.30
C LYS A 560 -10.57 5.72 35.17
N LEU A 561 -10.39 6.46 34.08
CA LEU A 561 -9.30 7.39 33.91
C LEU A 561 -9.91 8.79 33.93
N PHE A 562 -10.25 9.20 35.15
CA PHE A 562 -9.96 10.48 35.81
C PHE A 562 -10.34 10.31 37.29
#